data_AF-A0A7S4F924-F1
#
_entry.id   AF-A0A7S4F924-F1
#
_cell.length_a   1.000
_cell.length_b   1.000
_cell.length_c   1.000
_cell.angle_alpha   90.00
_cell.angle_beta   90.00
_cell.angle_gamma   90.00
#
_symmetry.space_group_name_H-M   'P 1'
#
loop_
_entity.id
_entity.type
_entity.pdbx_description
1 polymer ?
#
loop_
_entity_poly.entity_id
_entity_poly.type
_entity_poly.pdbx_seq_one_letter_code
_entity_poly.pdbx_strand_id
1 'polypeptide(L)'
;MRTRSDNYDPLPCWASGAQLCALNLQTNDLPTQLHYALFDLNGGCGYVEKPKEMLLPTPCWPQPQLMLKVVTVKPITLSRLPKRGEHRPHLTSARSRLHQYVSELSFSNKKRSGSSKESGVGAVPLPSLSVELHAIGGFHCVSTVLPPVSGATRHLVHPLDRTSGGGGDGSGDGSFRYGQQVHCVAAEPMACVLRVAVVDDEEAGQEVAYDTVVLGAVREGYRVIHLRSMLGTRIESCYLLVHIAFSTQVNAWVGEQELVQKLYDLKEANDELRCKIDETLARNAQLESRLIDVLDSPSAFG
;
A
#
# COMPACT_ATOMS: atom_id res chain seq x y z
N MET A 1 -17.50 9.95 -23.72
CA MET A 1 -18.57 10.41 -22.80
C MET A 1 -18.78 9.32 -21.76
N ARG A 2 -18.71 9.64 -20.45
CA ARG A 2 -18.84 8.67 -19.34
C ARG A 2 -20.30 8.52 -18.90
N THR A 3 -21.15 8.03 -19.81
CA THR A 3 -22.60 7.90 -19.56
C THR A 3 -22.95 6.80 -18.56
N ARG A 4 -22.01 5.88 -18.28
CA ARG A 4 -22.19 4.75 -17.37
C ARG A 4 -21.68 5.02 -15.94
N SER A 5 -21.35 6.27 -15.62
CA SER A 5 -20.77 6.67 -14.31
C SER A 5 -19.46 5.98 -13.96
N ASP A 6 -18.70 5.53 -14.97
CA ASP A 6 -17.34 5.02 -14.83
C ASP A 6 -16.38 6.15 -14.45
N ASN A 7 -15.37 5.89 -13.61
CA ASN A 7 -14.38 6.88 -13.18
C ASN A 7 -13.10 6.89 -13.98
N TYR A 8 -12.47 8.07 -14.07
CA TYR A 8 -11.13 8.21 -14.67
C TYR A 8 -10.08 7.89 -13.62
N ASP A 9 -8.87 7.56 -14.10
CA ASP A 9 -7.73 7.38 -13.21
C ASP A 9 -7.37 8.73 -12.53
N PRO A 10 -7.48 8.83 -11.20
CA PRO A 10 -7.20 10.07 -10.49
C PRO A 10 -5.69 10.31 -10.30
N LEU A 11 -4.83 9.30 -10.48
CA LEU A 11 -3.40 9.40 -10.22
C LEU A 11 -2.73 10.52 -11.02
N PRO A 12 -2.95 10.70 -12.34
CA PRO A 12 -2.33 11.79 -13.09
C PRO A 12 -2.78 13.18 -12.60
N CYS A 13 -4.04 13.32 -12.18
CA CYS A 13 -4.55 14.57 -11.64
C CYS A 13 -3.86 14.89 -10.31
N TRP A 14 -3.77 13.92 -9.40
CA TRP A 14 -3.04 14.10 -8.15
C TRP A 14 -1.53 14.33 -8.39
N ALA A 15 -0.92 13.64 -9.36
CA ALA A 15 0.47 13.81 -9.73
C ALA A 15 0.78 15.24 -10.19
N SER A 16 -0.16 15.89 -10.87
CA SER A 16 -0.04 17.29 -11.29
C SER A 16 -0.36 18.31 -10.18
N GLY A 17 -0.74 17.85 -8.98
CA GLY A 17 -1.08 18.70 -7.85
C GLY A 17 -2.51 19.20 -7.81
N ALA A 18 -3.39 18.66 -8.67
CA ALA A 18 -4.81 18.95 -8.64
C ALA A 18 -5.42 18.46 -7.31
N GLN A 19 -6.05 19.37 -6.58
CA GLN A 19 -6.62 19.09 -5.26
C GLN A 19 -8.05 18.54 -5.34
N LEU A 20 -8.79 18.88 -6.40
CA LEU A 20 -10.19 18.49 -6.60
C LEU A 20 -10.31 17.58 -7.82
N CYS A 21 -10.20 16.28 -7.59
CA CYS A 21 -10.40 15.25 -8.59
C CYS A 21 -11.77 14.60 -8.34
N ALA A 22 -12.81 15.13 -8.98
CA ALA A 22 -14.19 14.68 -8.77
C ALA A 22 -14.40 13.28 -9.37
N LEU A 23 -14.88 12.34 -8.56
CA LEU A 23 -15.22 10.96 -8.94
C LEU A 23 -16.71 10.68 -8.64
N ASN A 24 -17.28 9.76 -9.39
CA ASN A 24 -18.57 9.14 -9.17
C ASN A 24 -18.47 8.10 -8.04
N LEU A 25 -18.63 8.54 -6.78
CA LEU A 25 -18.49 7.68 -5.59
C LEU A 25 -19.57 6.57 -5.49
N GLN A 26 -20.66 6.67 -6.26
CA GLN A 26 -21.65 5.60 -6.38
C GLN A 26 -21.09 4.36 -7.10
N THR A 27 -20.03 4.51 -7.89
CA THR A 27 -19.36 3.43 -8.62
C THR A 27 -18.10 3.03 -7.86
N ASN A 28 -18.06 1.82 -7.31
CA ASN A 28 -16.89 1.31 -6.58
C ASN A 28 -15.88 0.62 -7.53
N ASP A 29 -15.39 1.36 -8.51
CA ASP A 29 -14.28 0.95 -9.37
C ASP A 29 -12.92 1.26 -8.73
N LEU A 30 -11.83 0.91 -9.43
CA LEU A 30 -10.45 1.12 -8.94
C LEU A 30 -10.19 2.59 -8.52
N PRO A 31 -10.53 3.62 -9.32
CA PRO A 31 -10.41 5.02 -8.91
C PRO A 31 -11.03 5.36 -7.56
N THR A 32 -12.26 4.91 -7.32
CA THR A 32 -12.98 5.16 -6.07
C THR A 32 -12.30 4.48 -4.89
N GLN A 33 -11.77 3.27 -5.08
CA GLN A 33 -11.07 2.58 -3.99
C GLN A 33 -9.63 3.08 -3.75
N LEU A 34 -8.98 3.70 -4.74
CA LEU A 34 -7.77 4.52 -4.52
C LEU A 34 -8.11 5.80 -3.75
N HIS A 35 -9.19 6.48 -4.12
CA HIS A 35 -9.68 7.67 -3.43
C HIS A 35 -9.95 7.38 -1.95
N TYR A 36 -10.68 6.31 -1.64
CA TYR A 36 -10.94 5.93 -0.25
C TYR A 36 -9.68 5.59 0.55
N ALA A 37 -8.66 5.01 -0.07
CA ALA A 37 -7.39 4.70 0.60
C ALA A 37 -6.61 5.98 0.94
N LEU A 38 -6.51 6.90 -0.02
CA LEU A 38 -5.81 8.16 0.16
C LEU A 38 -6.49 8.99 1.25
N PHE A 39 -7.81 9.19 1.15
CA PHE A 39 -8.56 10.05 2.07
C PHE A 39 -8.94 9.37 3.39
N ASP A 40 -8.59 8.09 3.61
CA ASP A 40 -8.60 7.47 4.94
C ASP A 40 -7.47 7.98 5.85
N LEU A 41 -6.44 8.60 5.26
CA LEU A 41 -5.44 9.32 6.02
C LEU A 41 -6.07 10.47 6.83
N ASN A 42 -5.32 10.97 7.82
CA ASN A 42 -5.74 12.08 8.67
C ASN A 42 -7.11 11.87 9.34
N GLY A 43 -7.44 10.62 9.65
CA GLY A 43 -8.70 10.28 10.31
C GLY A 43 -9.93 10.38 9.42
N GLY A 44 -9.77 10.38 8.08
CA GLY A 44 -10.91 10.39 7.18
C GLY A 44 -11.55 11.76 6.97
N CYS A 45 -10.83 12.86 7.25
CA CYS A 45 -11.39 14.21 7.21
C CYS A 45 -11.64 14.76 5.80
N GLY A 46 -11.21 14.04 4.75
CA GLY A 46 -11.32 14.47 3.36
C GLY A 46 -10.17 15.37 2.87
N TYR A 47 -9.18 15.65 3.72
CA TYR A 47 -8.01 16.45 3.38
C TYR A 47 -6.71 15.71 3.70
N VAL A 48 -5.84 15.60 2.70
CA VAL A 48 -4.51 14.99 2.82
C VAL A 48 -3.50 16.02 2.37
N GLU A 49 -2.44 16.20 3.16
CA GLU A 49 -1.36 17.12 2.79
C GLU A 49 -0.65 16.60 1.54
N LYS A 50 -0.40 17.51 0.60
CA LYS A 50 0.45 17.19 -0.55
C LYS A 50 1.90 17.00 -0.08
N PRO A 51 2.68 16.13 -0.74
CA PRO A 51 4.13 16.10 -0.61
C PRO A 51 4.73 17.51 -0.66
N LYS A 52 5.71 17.79 0.20
CA LYS A 52 6.28 19.14 0.36
C LYS A 52 6.86 19.65 -0.95
N GLU A 53 7.39 18.75 -1.75
CA GLU A 53 8.00 18.98 -3.06
C GLU A 53 6.98 19.57 -4.05
N MET A 54 5.71 19.19 -3.96
CA MET A 54 4.64 19.75 -4.78
C MET A 54 4.17 21.14 -4.31
N LEU A 55 4.63 21.58 -3.14
CA LEU A 55 4.36 22.91 -2.60
C LEU A 55 5.48 23.89 -2.93
N LEU A 56 6.62 23.41 -3.42
CA LEU A 56 7.76 24.25 -3.77
C LEU A 56 7.56 24.90 -5.16
N PRO A 57 8.14 26.10 -5.40
CA PRO A 57 8.08 26.75 -6.70
C PRO A 57 8.83 26.00 -7.81
N THR A 58 9.70 25.05 -7.45
CA THR A 58 10.52 24.29 -8.37
C THR A 58 9.81 23.00 -8.80
N PRO A 59 9.81 22.65 -10.10
CA PRO A 59 8.93 21.63 -10.68
C PRO A 59 9.43 20.18 -10.49
N CYS A 60 10.25 19.88 -9.48
CA CYS A 60 10.92 18.59 -9.38
C CYS A 60 10.08 17.48 -8.71
N TRP A 61 8.76 17.46 -8.92
CA TRP A 61 7.90 16.36 -8.49
C TRP A 61 7.71 15.32 -9.61
N PRO A 62 7.85 14.01 -9.32
CA PRO A 62 8.41 13.41 -8.11
C PRO A 62 9.92 13.60 -8.03
N GLN A 63 10.49 13.75 -6.82
CA GLN A 63 11.93 13.88 -6.70
C GLN A 63 12.63 12.53 -6.93
N PRO A 64 13.79 12.51 -7.61
CA PRO A 64 14.59 11.30 -7.76
C PRO A 64 15.10 10.85 -6.39
N GLN A 65 14.64 9.70 -5.88
CA GLN A 65 15.10 9.19 -4.59
C GLN A 65 16.32 8.29 -4.76
N LEU A 66 17.39 8.50 -3.98
CA LEU A 66 18.58 7.62 -3.98
C LEU A 66 18.29 6.26 -3.34
N MET A 67 17.42 6.27 -2.34
CA MET A 67 17.01 5.08 -1.59
C MET A 67 15.51 4.89 -1.75
N LEU A 68 15.11 3.72 -2.21
CA LEU A 68 13.73 3.30 -2.27
C LEU A 68 13.35 2.64 -0.95
N LYS A 69 12.12 2.90 -0.49
CA LYS A 69 11.53 2.18 0.63
C LYS A 69 10.96 0.86 0.12
N VAL A 70 11.19 -0.20 0.89
CA VAL A 70 10.72 -1.54 0.57
C VAL A 70 9.82 -2.01 1.71
N VAL A 71 8.58 -2.32 1.38
CA VAL A 71 7.61 -2.95 2.28
C VAL A 71 7.44 -4.38 1.82
N THR A 72 8.00 -5.32 2.58
CA THR A 72 7.85 -6.74 2.30
C THR A 72 6.55 -7.22 2.93
N VAL A 73 5.62 -7.67 2.11
CA VAL A 73 4.34 -8.26 2.52
C VAL A 73 4.43 -9.77 2.32
N LYS A 74 4.29 -10.52 3.41
CA LYS A 74 4.16 -11.98 3.38
C LYS A 74 2.74 -12.38 3.76
N PRO A 75 1.87 -12.67 2.78
CA PRO A 75 0.57 -13.27 3.05
C PRO A 75 0.75 -14.61 3.75
N ILE A 76 -0.04 -14.87 4.79
CA ILE A 76 0.03 -16.08 5.60
C ILE A 76 -1.24 -16.90 5.43
N THR A 77 -2.40 -16.30 5.73
CA THR A 77 -3.68 -17.00 5.67
C THR A 77 -4.82 -16.05 5.32
N LEU A 78 -5.56 -16.39 4.27
CA LEU A 78 -6.86 -15.80 3.95
C LEU A 78 -7.93 -16.62 4.65
N SER A 79 -8.79 -16.00 5.45
CA SER A 79 -9.78 -16.72 6.26
C SER A 79 -11.20 -16.28 5.95
N ARG A 80 -12.12 -17.24 5.96
CA ARG A 80 -13.57 -17.04 5.88
C ARG A 80 -13.99 -16.14 4.71
N LEU A 81 -13.45 -16.43 3.53
CA LEU A 81 -13.91 -15.80 2.30
C LEU A 81 -15.37 -16.22 2.05
N PRO A 82 -16.28 -15.30 1.70
CA PRO A 82 -17.68 -15.63 1.49
C PRO A 82 -17.90 -16.66 0.37
N LYS A 83 -18.88 -17.55 0.54
CA LYS A 83 -19.31 -18.49 -0.51
C LYS A 83 -20.35 -17.85 -1.42
N ARG A 84 -20.58 -18.42 -2.62
CA ARG A 84 -21.63 -17.95 -3.54
C ARG A 84 -22.98 -17.81 -2.83
N GLY A 85 -23.59 -16.63 -2.93
CA GLY A 85 -24.89 -16.35 -2.30
C GLY A 85 -24.84 -16.07 -0.80
N GLU A 86 -23.66 -16.09 -0.16
CA GLU A 86 -23.50 -15.73 1.24
C GLU A 86 -23.42 -14.21 1.43
N HIS A 87 -24.18 -13.70 2.40
CA HIS A 87 -24.21 -12.30 2.77
C HIS A 87 -23.59 -12.07 4.14
N ARG A 88 -22.48 -11.33 4.19
CA ARG A 88 -21.81 -10.93 5.43
C ARG A 88 -21.40 -9.45 5.45
N PRO A 89 -22.33 -8.50 5.31
CA PRO A 89 -21.98 -7.08 5.38
C PRO A 89 -21.69 -6.67 6.84
N HIS A 90 -20.53 -6.05 7.08
CA HIS A 90 -20.18 -5.51 8.39
C HIS A 90 -20.71 -4.07 8.56
N LEU A 91 -21.99 -3.97 8.98
CA LEU A 91 -22.81 -2.75 8.96
C LEU A 91 -22.42 -1.62 9.93
N THR A 92 -21.44 -1.82 10.82
CA THR A 92 -21.10 -0.82 11.85
C THR A 92 -20.13 0.26 11.37
N SER A 93 -19.53 0.13 10.19
CA SER A 93 -18.67 1.18 9.60
C SER A 93 -19.52 2.31 9.01
N ALA A 94 -19.04 3.56 9.09
CA ALA A 94 -19.66 4.70 8.42
C ALA A 94 -19.86 4.48 6.91
N ARG A 95 -19.02 3.65 6.29
CA ARG A 95 -19.10 3.26 4.86
C ARG A 95 -20.13 2.16 4.57
N SER A 96 -20.74 1.56 5.58
CA SER A 96 -21.49 0.31 5.45
C SER A 96 -23.01 0.47 5.33
N ARG A 97 -23.54 1.69 5.36
CA ARG A 97 -24.99 1.95 5.41
C ARG A 97 -25.75 1.70 4.10
N LEU A 98 -25.07 1.31 3.02
CA LEU A 98 -25.65 1.30 1.68
C LEU A 98 -25.73 -0.06 0.98
N HIS A 99 -25.09 -1.13 1.48
CA HIS A 99 -24.96 -2.34 0.66
C HIS A 99 -25.03 -3.67 1.41
N GLN A 100 -25.79 -4.59 0.84
CA GLN A 100 -25.78 -6.03 1.11
C GLN A 100 -24.85 -6.68 0.07
N TYR A 101 -23.72 -7.27 0.51
CA TYR A 101 -22.81 -7.97 -0.40
C TYR A 101 -23.29 -9.40 -0.66
N VAL A 102 -23.39 -9.81 -1.93
CA VAL A 102 -23.49 -11.22 -2.36
C VAL A 102 -22.11 -11.61 -2.89
N SER A 103 -21.54 -12.72 -2.43
CA SER A 103 -20.34 -13.23 -3.09
C SER A 103 -20.67 -13.89 -4.42
N GLU A 104 -19.90 -13.55 -5.45
CA GLU A 104 -19.92 -14.20 -6.76
C GLU A 104 -18.98 -15.41 -6.82
N LEU A 105 -18.17 -15.61 -5.78
CA LEU A 105 -17.19 -16.69 -5.70
C LEU A 105 -17.76 -18.06 -6.04
N SER A 106 -17.12 -18.71 -7.00
CA SER A 106 -17.52 -19.98 -7.58
C SER A 106 -17.34 -21.19 -6.64
N PHE A 107 -16.60 -21.03 -5.53
CA PHE A 107 -16.26 -22.11 -4.58
C PHE A 107 -17.46 -23.04 -4.33
N SER A 108 -17.40 -24.20 -4.96
CA SER A 108 -18.61 -24.96 -5.28
C SER A 108 -19.43 -25.28 -4.03
N ASN A 109 -20.71 -24.91 -4.05
CA ASN A 109 -21.73 -25.59 -3.29
C ASN A 109 -22.30 -26.73 -4.15
N LYS A 110 -21.45 -27.64 -4.65
CA LYS A 110 -21.96 -28.83 -5.35
C LYS A 110 -22.59 -29.76 -4.32
N LYS A 111 -23.91 -29.60 -4.09
CA LYS A 111 -24.75 -30.79 -4.07
C LYS A 111 -24.63 -31.40 -5.47
N ARG A 112 -23.78 -32.41 -5.63
CA ARG A 112 -23.75 -33.27 -6.82
C ARG A 112 -25.09 -33.99 -6.92
N SER A 113 -26.10 -33.33 -7.48
CA SER A 113 -27.26 -34.01 -8.06
C SER A 113 -27.06 -34.02 -9.57
N GLY A 114 -26.87 -35.20 -10.15
CA GLY A 114 -26.82 -35.39 -11.59
C GLY A 114 -25.49 -35.95 -12.08
N SER A 115 -25.57 -37.14 -12.63
CA SER A 115 -24.51 -38.01 -13.12
C SER A 115 -23.67 -37.40 -14.26
N SER A 116 -22.35 -37.39 -14.07
CA SER A 116 -21.40 -37.57 -15.17
C SER A 116 -20.06 -38.05 -14.61
N LYS A 117 -19.64 -39.24 -15.07
CA LYS A 117 -18.29 -39.78 -14.89
C LYS A 117 -17.35 -38.94 -15.75
N GLU A 118 -16.50 -38.13 -15.12
CA GLU A 118 -15.24 -37.71 -15.72
C GLU A 118 -14.12 -37.93 -14.72
N SER A 119 -13.25 -38.85 -15.11
CA SER A 119 -11.99 -39.21 -14.47
C SER A 119 -10.93 -38.19 -14.86
N GLY A 120 -10.64 -37.28 -13.93
CA GLY A 120 -9.48 -36.41 -13.91
C GLY A 120 -9.38 -35.84 -12.50
N VAL A 121 -8.25 -36.02 -11.83
CA VAL A 121 -7.97 -35.41 -10.52
C VAL A 121 -7.74 -33.92 -10.76
N GLY A 122 -8.82 -33.19 -11.03
CA GLY A 122 -8.80 -31.74 -11.21
C GLY A 122 -8.55 -31.09 -9.86
N ALA A 123 -7.42 -30.38 -9.73
CA ALA A 123 -7.14 -29.56 -8.58
C ALA A 123 -8.32 -28.61 -8.34
N VAL A 124 -8.82 -28.56 -7.12
CA VAL A 124 -9.83 -27.56 -6.73
C VAL A 124 -9.18 -26.19 -6.91
N PRO A 125 -9.73 -25.29 -7.74
CA PRO A 125 -9.19 -23.95 -7.91
C PRO A 125 -9.17 -23.23 -6.57
N LEU A 126 -8.06 -22.57 -6.27
CA LEU A 126 -7.82 -21.88 -5.01
C LEU A 126 -7.66 -20.39 -5.30
N PRO A 127 -8.11 -19.49 -4.43
CA PRO A 127 -8.07 -18.05 -4.72
C PRO A 127 -6.64 -17.54 -4.66
N SER A 128 -6.24 -16.83 -5.72
CA SER A 128 -4.97 -16.13 -5.79
C SER A 128 -5.08 -14.72 -5.19
N LEU A 129 -3.96 -14.15 -4.75
CA LEU A 129 -3.92 -12.76 -4.28
C LEU A 129 -3.21 -11.88 -5.31
N SER A 130 -3.85 -10.81 -5.74
CA SER A 130 -3.22 -9.72 -6.50
C SER A 130 -2.66 -8.68 -5.54
N VAL A 131 -1.34 -8.49 -5.54
CA VAL A 131 -0.66 -7.42 -4.80
C VAL A 131 -0.24 -6.35 -5.80
N GLU A 132 -0.74 -5.13 -5.61
CA GLU A 132 -0.62 -4.03 -6.55
C GLU A 132 -0.16 -2.74 -5.87
N LEU A 133 0.65 -1.96 -6.59
CA LEU A 133 1.03 -0.60 -6.22
C LEU A 133 0.52 0.41 -7.23
N HIS A 134 -0.04 1.50 -6.70
CA HIS A 134 -0.59 2.61 -7.46
C HIS A 134 0.01 3.91 -6.90
N ALA A 135 1.04 4.45 -7.56
CA ALA A 135 1.73 5.66 -7.10
C ALA A 135 1.19 6.94 -7.75
N ILE A 136 1.02 7.97 -6.94
CA ILE A 136 0.77 9.35 -7.38
C ILE A 136 2.03 9.92 -8.04
N GLY A 137 3.21 9.51 -7.59
CA GLY A 137 4.47 9.91 -8.17
C GLY A 137 5.61 9.01 -7.76
N GLY A 138 6.67 9.04 -8.57
CA GLY A 138 7.94 8.39 -8.31
C GLY A 138 7.99 6.95 -8.78
N PHE A 139 9.20 6.38 -8.74
CA PHE A 139 9.41 4.98 -9.05
C PHE A 139 8.65 4.08 -8.08
N HIS A 140 7.97 3.06 -8.59
CA HIS A 140 7.33 2.04 -7.80
C HIS A 140 7.29 0.71 -8.57
N CYS A 141 7.38 -0.40 -7.86
CA CYS A 141 7.19 -1.73 -8.42
C CYS A 141 6.88 -2.76 -7.33
N VAL A 142 6.42 -3.92 -7.77
CA VAL A 142 6.15 -5.11 -6.98
C VAL A 142 7.06 -6.22 -7.49
N SER A 143 7.80 -6.86 -6.59
CA SER A 143 8.75 -7.92 -6.97
C SER A 143 8.87 -9.00 -5.91
N THR A 144 9.23 -10.21 -6.29
CA THR A 144 9.53 -11.32 -5.38
C THR A 144 11.02 -11.42 -5.05
N VAL A 145 11.86 -10.63 -5.73
CA VAL A 145 13.31 -10.60 -5.56
C VAL A 145 13.76 -9.15 -5.40
N LEU A 146 14.78 -8.94 -4.57
CA LEU A 146 15.48 -7.67 -4.44
C LEU A 146 16.93 -7.85 -4.92
N PRO A 147 17.49 -6.91 -5.70
CA PRO A 147 16.82 -5.75 -6.29
C PRO A 147 15.79 -6.16 -7.38
N PRO A 148 14.74 -5.35 -7.63
CA PRO A 148 13.69 -5.68 -8.58
C PRO A 148 14.23 -5.69 -10.02
N VAL A 149 13.93 -6.76 -10.76
CA VAL A 149 14.39 -6.98 -12.14
C VAL A 149 13.43 -6.39 -13.18
N SER A 150 12.19 -6.11 -12.78
CA SER A 150 11.13 -5.57 -13.63
C SER A 150 10.40 -4.44 -12.90
N GLY A 151 9.92 -3.45 -13.65
CA GLY A 151 9.06 -2.38 -13.16
C GLY A 151 7.58 -2.77 -13.05
N ALA A 152 7.28 -4.07 -12.88
CA ALA A 152 5.91 -4.55 -12.73
C ALA A 152 5.25 -3.90 -11.51
N THR A 153 4.01 -3.44 -11.64
CA THR A 153 3.25 -2.81 -10.55
C THR A 153 2.25 -3.75 -9.89
N ARG A 154 2.17 -4.99 -10.38
CA ARG A 154 1.25 -6.05 -9.94
C ARG A 154 1.97 -7.39 -9.89
N HIS A 155 1.72 -8.17 -8.85
CA HIS A 155 2.17 -9.57 -8.73
C HIS A 155 1.05 -10.46 -8.20
N LEU A 156 0.89 -11.64 -8.81
CA LEU A 156 -0.06 -12.66 -8.33
C LEU A 156 0.65 -13.64 -7.40
N VAL A 157 0.09 -13.81 -6.20
CA VAL A 157 0.53 -14.76 -5.19
C VAL A 157 -0.44 -15.92 -5.17
N HIS A 158 0.02 -17.07 -5.64
CA HIS A 158 -0.77 -18.30 -5.63
C HIS A 158 -0.75 -18.95 -4.23
N PRO A 159 -1.84 -19.61 -3.84
CA PRO A 159 -1.92 -20.34 -2.59
C PRO A 159 -1.00 -21.57 -2.60
N LEU A 160 -0.61 -22.02 -1.40
CA LEU A 160 0.17 -23.25 -1.25
C LEU A 160 -0.69 -24.47 -1.58
N ASP A 161 -0.18 -25.36 -2.45
CA ASP A 161 -0.85 -26.61 -2.83
C ASP A 161 -1.11 -27.50 -1.61
N ARG A 162 -2.32 -28.08 -1.55
CA ARG A 162 -2.72 -29.06 -0.51
C ARG A 162 -1.97 -30.40 -0.56
N THR A 163 -1.10 -30.62 -1.55
CA THR A 163 -0.53 -31.94 -1.87
C THR A 163 0.71 -32.32 -1.04
N SER A 164 1.21 -31.45 -0.15
CA SER A 164 2.28 -31.78 0.80
C SER A 164 1.75 -31.94 2.24
N GLY A 165 1.01 -33.04 2.45
CA GLY A 165 0.76 -33.59 3.79
C GLY A 165 -0.67 -33.45 4.29
N GLY A 166 -1.40 -34.56 4.21
CA GLY A 166 -2.62 -34.80 4.97
C GLY A 166 -3.89 -34.36 4.24
N GLY A 167 -4.57 -35.32 3.64
CA GLY A 167 -5.94 -35.16 3.16
C GLY A 167 -6.82 -34.63 4.28
N GLY A 168 -7.19 -33.37 4.15
CA GLY A 168 -8.40 -32.83 4.72
C GLY A 168 -9.11 -32.15 3.57
N ASP A 169 -10.41 -32.41 3.45
CA ASP A 169 -11.33 -31.38 2.98
C ASP A 169 -10.85 -30.05 3.52
N GLY A 170 -10.92 -28.99 2.72
CA GLY A 170 -10.61 -27.66 3.23
C GLY A 170 -11.23 -27.53 4.59
N SER A 171 -10.44 -27.14 5.61
CA SER A 171 -11.02 -26.86 6.92
C SER A 171 -12.34 -26.18 6.63
N GLY A 172 -13.47 -26.81 7.02
CA GLY A 172 -14.80 -26.47 6.49
C GLY A 172 -15.16 -24.98 6.63
N ASP A 173 -14.33 -24.27 7.39
CA ASP A 173 -14.21 -22.85 7.64
C ASP A 173 -13.75 -21.96 6.46
N GLY A 174 -13.27 -22.51 5.33
CA GLY A 174 -12.97 -21.70 4.12
C GLY A 174 -11.72 -20.81 4.24
N SER A 175 -10.63 -21.39 4.74
CA SER A 175 -9.32 -20.72 4.91
C SER A 175 -8.25 -21.25 3.95
N PHE A 176 -7.39 -20.35 3.43
CA PHE A 176 -6.34 -20.61 2.43
C PHE A 176 -4.99 -20.10 2.92
N ARG A 177 -3.89 -20.81 2.60
CA ARG A 177 -2.54 -20.47 3.06
C ARG A 177 -1.65 -20.01 1.91
N TYR A 178 -0.74 -19.11 2.21
CA TYR A 178 0.23 -18.55 1.27
C TYR A 178 1.63 -18.61 1.89
N GLY A 179 2.65 -18.75 1.04
CA GLY A 179 4.04 -18.86 1.47
C GLY A 179 4.99 -17.86 0.81
N GLN A 180 4.64 -17.39 -0.39
CA GLN A 180 5.45 -16.44 -1.16
C GLN A 180 5.29 -15.03 -0.60
N GLN A 181 6.41 -14.39 -0.28
CA GLN A 181 6.46 -12.97 0.07
C GLN A 181 6.62 -12.11 -1.18
N VAL A 182 6.18 -10.87 -1.07
CA VAL A 182 6.23 -9.87 -2.13
C VAL A 182 6.80 -8.58 -1.57
N HIS A 183 7.74 -7.99 -2.29
CA HIS A 183 8.38 -6.72 -1.97
C HIS A 183 7.69 -5.59 -2.74
N CYS A 184 7.05 -4.70 -2.01
CA CYS A 184 6.45 -3.47 -2.52
C CYS A 184 7.50 -2.35 -2.40
N VAL A 185 8.02 -1.90 -3.53
CA VAL A 185 9.08 -0.90 -3.61
C VAL A 185 8.46 0.41 -4.07
N ALA A 186 8.72 1.50 -3.34
CA ALA A 186 8.27 2.83 -3.72
C ALA A 186 9.29 3.90 -3.35
N ALA A 187 9.42 4.91 -4.22
CA ALA A 187 10.15 6.13 -3.93
C ALA A 187 9.42 6.97 -2.88
N GLU A 188 8.10 7.09 -3.01
CA GLU A 188 7.24 7.90 -2.13
C GLU A 188 6.12 7.06 -1.51
N PRO A 189 6.36 6.35 -0.37
CA PRO A 189 5.34 5.47 0.22
C PRO A 189 4.07 6.17 0.67
N MET A 190 4.15 7.43 1.09
CA MET A 190 2.97 8.22 1.48
C MET A 190 2.14 8.66 0.28
N ALA A 191 2.73 8.64 -0.93
CA ALA A 191 2.07 8.94 -2.18
C ALA A 191 1.87 7.68 -3.03
N CYS A 192 1.82 6.50 -2.40
CA CYS A 192 1.64 5.22 -3.07
C CYS A 192 0.60 4.38 -2.33
N VAL A 193 -0.39 3.87 -3.07
CA VAL A 193 -1.44 3.00 -2.53
C VAL A 193 -1.06 1.54 -2.77
N LEU A 194 -1.02 0.76 -1.70
CA LEU A 194 -1.00 -0.69 -1.72
C LEU A 194 -2.44 -1.20 -1.84
N ARG A 195 -2.67 -2.05 -2.82
CA ARG A 195 -3.92 -2.74 -3.06
C ARG A 195 -3.68 -4.24 -2.99
N VAL A 196 -4.50 -4.93 -2.21
CA VAL A 196 -4.51 -6.40 -2.18
C VAL A 196 -5.90 -6.85 -2.58
N ALA A 197 -6.01 -7.58 -3.68
CA ALA A 197 -7.27 -8.16 -4.16
C ALA A 197 -7.21 -9.69 -4.14
N VAL A 198 -8.34 -10.32 -3.88
CA VAL A 198 -8.54 -11.75 -4.01
C VAL A 198 -9.11 -12.00 -5.40
N VAL A 199 -8.46 -12.89 -6.15
CA VAL A 199 -8.78 -13.26 -7.52
C VAL A 199 -9.32 -14.68 -7.53
N ASP A 200 -10.47 -14.88 -8.15
CA ASP A 200 -11.03 -16.20 -8.44
C ASP A 200 -10.39 -16.73 -9.73
N ASP A 201 -9.64 -17.82 -9.61
CA ASP A 201 -8.95 -18.46 -10.72
C ASP A 201 -9.92 -19.27 -11.62
N GLU A 202 -11.17 -19.51 -11.19
CA GLU A 202 -12.19 -20.19 -12.02
C GLU A 202 -12.83 -19.29 -13.08
N GLU A 203 -13.15 -18.03 -12.71
CA GLU A 203 -13.92 -17.11 -13.54
C GLU A 203 -13.02 -16.03 -14.16
N ALA A 204 -12.13 -16.44 -15.07
CA ALA A 204 -11.31 -15.54 -15.89
C ALA A 204 -10.47 -14.49 -15.11
N GLY A 205 -10.10 -14.79 -13.86
CA GLY A 205 -9.33 -13.87 -13.02
C GLY A 205 -10.16 -12.73 -12.43
N GLN A 206 -11.46 -12.97 -12.20
CA GLN A 206 -12.35 -12.00 -11.58
C GLN A 206 -11.92 -11.70 -10.14
N GLU A 207 -11.90 -10.41 -9.80
CA GLU A 207 -11.66 -9.96 -8.42
C GLU A 207 -12.95 -10.05 -7.61
N VAL A 208 -12.85 -10.60 -6.40
CA VAL A 208 -14.03 -10.92 -5.57
C VAL A 208 -14.07 -10.20 -4.24
N ALA A 209 -12.89 -9.81 -3.76
CA ALA A 209 -12.71 -9.04 -2.54
C ALA A 209 -11.40 -8.27 -2.63
N TYR A 210 -11.29 -7.16 -1.89
CA TYR A 210 -10.07 -6.36 -1.88
C TYR A 210 -9.94 -5.58 -0.57
N ASP A 211 -8.77 -5.01 -0.33
CA ASP A 211 -8.61 -3.83 0.51
C ASP A 211 -7.50 -2.94 -0.06
N THR A 212 -7.54 -1.65 0.30
CA THR A 212 -6.58 -0.64 -0.15
C THR A 212 -6.08 0.17 1.04
N VAL A 213 -4.80 0.51 1.02
CA VAL A 213 -4.15 1.30 2.07
C VAL A 213 -3.00 2.10 1.50
N VAL A 214 -2.73 3.29 2.01
CA VAL A 214 -1.50 4.02 1.66
C VAL A 214 -0.30 3.24 2.21
N LEU A 215 0.66 2.93 1.34
CA LEU A 215 1.81 2.07 1.62
C LEU A 215 2.60 2.57 2.83
N GLY A 216 2.81 3.89 2.94
CA GLY A 216 3.49 4.52 4.05
C GLY A 216 2.73 4.47 5.39
N ALA A 217 1.41 4.30 5.37
CA ALA A 217 0.57 4.23 6.57
C ALA A 217 0.51 2.80 7.16
N VAL A 218 1.10 1.83 6.48
CA VAL A 218 1.19 0.44 6.94
C VAL A 218 2.12 0.35 8.17
N ARG A 219 1.88 -0.65 9.03
CA ARG A 219 2.69 -0.90 10.24
C ARG A 219 3.38 -2.27 10.15
N GLU A 220 4.63 -2.35 10.58
CA GLU A 220 5.45 -3.58 10.58
C GLU A 220 4.91 -4.68 11.51
N GLY A 221 5.27 -5.95 11.25
CA GLY A 221 4.91 -7.13 12.02
C GLY A 221 3.65 -7.83 11.51
N TYR A 222 3.04 -8.66 12.35
CA TYR A 222 1.80 -9.37 12.00
C TYR A 222 0.62 -8.38 11.97
N ARG A 223 -0.09 -8.34 10.84
CA ARG A 223 -1.24 -7.45 10.60
C ARG A 223 -2.38 -8.22 9.96
N VAL A 224 -3.58 -7.69 10.15
CA VAL A 224 -4.80 -8.22 9.59
C VAL A 224 -5.34 -7.18 8.61
N ILE A 225 -5.48 -7.58 7.35
CA ILE A 225 -6.15 -6.80 6.31
C ILE A 225 -7.59 -7.27 6.26
N HIS A 226 -8.53 -6.38 6.51
CA HIS A 226 -9.94 -6.71 6.54
C HIS A 226 -10.56 -6.48 5.17
N LEU A 227 -10.95 -7.57 4.53
CA LEU A 227 -11.38 -7.51 3.15
C LEU A 227 -12.77 -6.88 2.99
N ARG A 228 -12.95 -6.26 1.84
CA ARG A 228 -14.16 -5.64 1.37
C ARG A 228 -14.65 -6.37 0.14
N SER A 229 -15.95 -6.30 -0.09
CA SER A 229 -16.54 -6.67 -1.36
C SER A 229 -16.12 -5.72 -2.47
N MET A 230 -16.33 -6.12 -3.72
CA MET A 230 -16.18 -5.24 -4.88
C MET A 230 -17.16 -4.05 -4.88
N LEU A 231 -18.15 -4.01 -3.97
CA LEU A 231 -19.01 -2.86 -3.71
C LEU A 231 -18.49 -1.95 -2.57
N GLY A 232 -17.29 -2.21 -2.05
CA GLY A 232 -16.61 -1.41 -1.03
C GLY A 232 -17.02 -1.70 0.41
N THR A 233 -17.95 -2.64 0.61
CA THR A 233 -18.48 -2.99 1.93
C THR A 233 -17.58 -3.98 2.62
N ARG A 234 -17.20 -3.69 3.87
CA ARG A 234 -16.37 -4.61 4.66
C ARG A 234 -17.11 -5.93 4.88
N ILE A 235 -16.43 -7.02 4.61
CA ILE A 235 -16.98 -8.36 4.77
C ILE A 235 -16.73 -8.77 6.22
N GLU A 236 -17.80 -9.05 6.94
CA GLU A 236 -17.73 -9.51 8.31
C GLU A 236 -16.88 -10.77 8.37
N SER A 237 -15.95 -10.79 9.33
CA SER A 237 -15.19 -11.99 9.65
C SER A 237 -14.24 -12.49 8.54
N CYS A 238 -14.14 -11.78 7.40
CA CYS A 238 -13.21 -12.09 6.31
C CYS A 238 -11.95 -11.23 6.39
N TYR A 239 -10.79 -11.88 6.41
CA TYR A 239 -9.53 -11.18 6.57
C TYR A 239 -8.33 -11.96 6.03
N LEU A 240 -7.28 -11.22 5.70
CA LEU A 240 -5.97 -11.74 5.32
C LEU A 240 -4.96 -11.42 6.44
N LEU A 241 -4.40 -12.46 7.04
CA LEU A 241 -3.27 -12.35 7.95
C LEU A 241 -1.99 -12.20 7.11
N VAL A 242 -1.23 -11.15 7.37
CA VAL A 242 0.05 -10.86 6.71
C VAL A 242 1.15 -10.60 7.75
N HIS A 243 2.39 -10.88 7.40
CA HIS A 243 3.56 -10.33 8.08
C HIS A 243 4.17 -9.24 7.20
N ILE A 244 4.45 -8.09 7.80
CA ILE A 244 5.00 -6.92 7.12
C ILE A 244 6.39 -6.64 7.68
N ALA A 245 7.37 -6.41 6.81
CA ALA A 245 8.72 -6.02 7.19
C ALA A 245 9.18 -4.82 6.37
N PHE A 246 9.92 -3.90 6.97
CA PHE A 246 10.45 -2.72 6.28
C PHE A 246 11.95 -2.86 6.01
N SER A 247 12.36 -2.45 4.82
CA SER A 247 13.76 -2.30 4.46
C SER A 247 13.93 -1.14 3.47
N THR A 248 15.15 -0.92 3.04
CA THR A 248 15.50 0.07 2.01
C THR A 248 16.43 -0.56 0.99
N GLN A 249 16.44 0.00 -0.22
CA GLN A 249 17.38 -0.41 -1.25
C GLN A 249 17.83 0.79 -2.08
N VAL A 250 19.00 0.67 -2.70
CA VAL A 250 19.50 1.69 -3.64
C VAL A 250 18.59 1.74 -4.86
N ASN A 251 18.28 2.96 -5.31
CA ASN A 251 17.49 3.18 -6.50
C ASN A 251 18.35 3.00 -7.77
N ALA A 252 18.40 1.77 -8.29
CA ALA A 252 19.10 1.46 -9.53
C ALA A 252 18.37 1.97 -10.80
N TRP A 253 17.19 2.58 -10.65
CA TRP A 253 16.33 3.03 -11.76
C TRP A 253 16.41 4.54 -12.03
N VAL A 254 17.18 5.27 -11.21
CA VAL A 254 17.50 6.68 -11.48
C VAL A 254 18.73 6.72 -12.39
N GLY A 255 18.70 7.59 -13.41
CA GLY A 255 19.81 7.72 -14.34
C GLY A 255 21.09 8.12 -13.62
N GLU A 256 22.23 7.54 -14.01
CA GLU A 256 23.54 7.76 -13.38
C GLU A 256 23.87 9.25 -13.20
N GLN A 257 23.59 10.07 -14.22
CA GLN A 257 23.83 11.52 -14.20
C GLN A 257 22.97 12.25 -13.16
N GLU A 258 21.70 11.86 -13.03
CA GLU A 258 20.77 12.45 -12.06
C GLU A 258 21.15 12.08 -10.63
N LEU A 259 21.64 10.85 -10.45
CA LEU A 259 22.13 10.32 -9.18
C LEU A 259 23.43 11.03 -8.75
N VAL A 260 24.35 11.23 -9.69
CA VAL A 260 25.61 11.96 -9.49
C VAL A 260 25.33 13.43 -9.16
N GLN A 261 24.44 14.10 -9.89
CA GLN A 261 24.09 15.49 -9.60
C GLN A 261 23.50 15.63 -8.20
N LYS A 262 22.53 14.76 -7.83
CA LYS A 262 21.93 14.80 -6.49
C LYS A 262 22.94 14.50 -5.38
N LEU A 263 23.95 13.66 -5.64
CA LEU A 263 25.05 13.43 -4.71
C LEU A 263 25.94 14.67 -4.53
N TYR A 264 26.18 15.45 -5.58
CA TYR A 264 26.89 16.72 -5.48
C TYR A 264 26.07 17.75 -4.69
N ASP A 265 24.79 17.92 -5.04
CA ASP A 265 23.89 18.85 -4.35
C ASP A 265 23.78 18.53 -2.85
N LEU A 266 23.69 17.23 -2.49
CA LEU A 266 23.65 16.78 -1.09
C LEU A 266 24.98 16.98 -0.35
N LYS A 267 26.12 16.92 -1.04
CA LYS A 267 27.42 17.23 -0.45
C LYS A 267 27.52 18.71 -0.15
N GLU A 268 27.17 19.56 -1.12
CA GLU A 268 27.16 21.01 -0.96
C GLU A 268 26.25 21.44 0.19
N ALA A 269 25.02 20.92 0.25
CA ALA A 269 24.11 21.19 1.36
C ALA A 269 24.63 20.70 2.72
N ASN A 270 25.35 19.57 2.77
CA ASN A 270 25.99 19.11 4.01
C ASN A 270 27.13 20.02 4.44
N ASP A 271 27.94 20.50 3.51
CA ASP A 271 29.05 21.39 3.79
C ASP A 271 28.53 22.76 4.30
N GLU A 272 27.43 23.27 3.73
CA GLU A 272 26.74 24.44 4.26
C GLU A 272 26.20 24.23 5.68
N LEU A 273 25.56 23.09 5.94
CA LEU A 273 25.04 22.77 7.28
C LEU A 273 26.16 22.64 8.30
N ARG A 274 27.30 22.05 7.93
CA ARG A 274 28.50 21.97 8.78
C ARG A 274 29.02 23.36 9.12
N CYS A 275 29.12 24.25 8.13
CA CYS A 275 29.51 25.64 8.36
C CYS A 275 28.57 26.35 9.35
N LYS A 276 27.24 26.19 9.18
CA LYS A 276 26.25 26.76 10.12
C LYS A 276 26.36 26.19 11.54
N ILE A 277 26.68 24.91 11.67
CA ILE A 277 26.94 24.28 12.97
C ILE A 277 28.15 24.93 13.64
N ASP A 278 29.26 25.09 12.91
CA ASP A 278 30.48 25.71 13.43
C ASP A 278 30.26 27.17 13.84
N GLU A 279 29.52 27.96 13.03
CA GLU A 279 29.12 29.33 13.38
C GLU A 279 28.28 29.38 14.66
N THR A 280 27.34 28.46 14.81
CA THR A 280 26.46 28.38 15.98
C THR A 280 27.26 28.00 17.23
N LEU A 281 28.19 27.05 17.11
CA LEU A 281 29.09 26.66 18.20
C LEU A 281 30.00 27.82 18.62
N ALA A 282 30.58 28.55 17.68
CA ALA A 282 31.41 29.72 17.96
C ALA A 282 30.61 30.80 18.69
N ARG A 283 29.36 31.05 18.27
CA ARG A 283 28.47 32.01 18.93
C ARG A 283 28.09 31.57 20.35
N ASN A 284 27.84 30.28 20.56
CA ASN A 284 27.58 29.75 21.90
C ASN A 284 28.79 29.90 22.81
N ALA A 285 30.00 29.58 22.34
CA ALA A 285 31.23 29.77 23.11
C ALA A 285 31.47 31.25 23.50
N GLN A 286 31.17 32.19 22.59
CA GLN A 286 31.22 33.63 22.91
C GLN A 286 30.18 34.03 23.97
N LEU A 287 28.97 33.47 23.91
CA LEU A 287 27.94 33.73 24.92
C LEU A 287 28.32 33.15 26.28
N GLU A 288 28.92 31.95 26.31
CA GLU A 288 29.44 31.34 27.53
C GLU A 288 30.55 32.18 28.16
N SER A 289 31.51 32.66 27.37
CA SER A 289 32.56 33.57 27.85
C SER A 289 31.96 34.85 28.43
N ARG A 290 30.99 35.46 27.73
CA ARG A 290 30.30 36.67 28.23
C ARG A 290 29.51 36.40 29.51
N LEU A 291 28.92 35.21 29.64
CA LEU A 291 28.19 34.82 30.85
C LEU A 291 29.14 34.69 32.04
N ILE A 292 30.31 34.08 31.83
CA ILE A 292 31.38 33.99 32.84
C ILE A 292 31.83 35.38 33.25
N ASP A 293 32.13 36.28 32.31
CA ASP A 293 32.56 37.65 32.59
C ASP A 293 31.52 38.43 33.42
N VAL A 294 30.22 38.21 33.16
CA VAL A 294 29.13 38.84 33.92
C VAL A 294 29.06 38.28 35.34
N LEU A 295 29.20 36.95 35.52
CA LEU A 295 29.18 36.29 36.82
C LEU A 295 30.40 36.64 37.69
N ASP A 296 31.57 36.82 37.07
CA ASP A 296 32.82 37.19 37.76
C ASP A 296 32.97 38.71 37.99
N SER A 297 32.01 39.53 37.54
CA SER A 297 32.05 40.98 37.75
C SER A 297 31.75 41.36 39.22
N PRO A 298 32.58 42.19 39.87
CA PRO A 298 32.46 42.52 41.29
C PRO A 298 31.20 43.32 41.68
N SER A 299 30.40 43.75 40.69
CA SER A 299 29.10 44.39 40.89
C SER A 299 27.92 43.42 40.98
N ALA A 300 28.12 42.11 40.74
CA ALA A 300 27.03 41.12 40.75
C ALA A 300 26.61 40.65 42.16
N PHE A 301 27.42 40.93 43.19
CA PHE A 301 27.16 40.56 44.59
C PHE A 301 27.00 41.78 45.53
N GLY A 302 26.54 42.92 44.99
CA GLY A 302 26.15 44.11 45.78
C GLY A 302 24.67 44.12 46.12
#